data_AF-Q9R1Y4-F1
#
_entry.id   AF-Q9R1Y4-F1
#
_cell.length_a   1.000
_cell.length_b   1.000
_cell.length_c   1.000
_cell.angle_alpha   90.00
_cell.angle_beta   90.00
_cell.angle_gamma   90.00
#
_symmetry.space_group_name_H-M   'P 1'
#
loop_
_entity.id
_entity.type
_entity.pdbx_description
1 polymer ?
#
loop_
_entity_poly.entity_id
_entity_poly.type
_entity_poly.pdbx_seq_one_letter_code
_entity_poly.pdbx_strand_id
1 'polypeptide(L)'
;TGPNMEVDTLDISSIRDTRTGRYARLPKDPKIREVLGFGGPDTRLEEKLMTVVAGPDPVNTTFLNFMAVQDDTVKVWSEELFKLAMNILAQNASRNTFLRKAYTKLKLQVNQDGRIPVKNILK
;
A
#
# COMPACT_ATOMS: atom_id res chain seq x y z
N THR A 1 4.62 -8.73 -6.89
CA THR A 1 3.91 -8.97 -8.15
C THR A 1 2.47 -9.31 -7.80
N GLY A 2 1.52 -8.73 -8.52
CA GLY A 2 0.09 -8.99 -8.36
C GLY A 2 -0.31 -10.37 -8.92
N PRO A 3 -1.58 -10.75 -8.77
CA PRO A 3 -2.09 -12.09 -9.13
C PRO A 3 -1.85 -12.52 -10.59
N ASN A 4 -1.59 -11.57 -11.50
CA ASN A 4 -1.32 -11.83 -12.93
C ASN A 4 0.15 -11.64 -13.34
N MET A 5 1.07 -11.64 -12.36
CA MET A 5 2.46 -11.16 -12.53
C MET A 5 2.56 -9.68 -12.96
N GLU A 6 1.45 -8.95 -12.97
CA GLU A 6 1.42 -7.52 -13.18
C GLU A 6 1.95 -6.78 -11.94
N VAL A 7 2.58 -5.63 -12.14
CA VAL A 7 3.09 -4.82 -11.03
C VAL A 7 2.08 -3.74 -10.68
N ASP A 8 1.42 -3.90 -9.54
CA ASP A 8 0.58 -2.87 -8.93
C ASP A 8 1.44 -1.85 -8.17
N THR A 9 1.17 -0.57 -8.40
CA THR A 9 1.89 0.53 -7.77
C THR A 9 0.93 1.50 -7.10
N LEU A 10 1.21 1.86 -5.86
CA LEU A 10 0.53 2.94 -5.14
C LEU A 10 1.44 4.17 -5.07
N ASP A 11 0.89 5.35 -5.35
CA ASP A 11 1.63 6.60 -5.16
C ASP A 11 1.63 6.99 -3.68
N ILE A 12 2.81 7.05 -3.05
CA ILE A 12 2.96 7.41 -1.64
C ILE A 12 2.35 8.80 -1.35
N SER A 13 2.44 9.75 -2.28
CA SER A 13 1.89 11.09 -2.05
C SER A 13 0.36 11.14 -2.05
N SER A 14 -0.33 10.08 -2.47
CA SER A 14 -1.80 9.98 -2.37
C SER A 14 -2.28 9.32 -1.08
N ILE A 15 -1.37 8.82 -0.25
CA ILE A 15 -1.70 8.22 1.05
C ILE A 15 -2.17 9.34 1.98
N ARG A 16 -3.33 9.11 2.61
CA ARG A 16 -3.97 10.01 3.57
C ARG A 16 -3.74 9.58 5.01
N ASP A 17 -3.65 8.26 5.22
CA ASP A 17 -3.53 7.66 6.54
C ASP A 17 -3.04 6.20 6.43
N THR A 18 -2.42 5.69 7.49
CA THR A 18 -2.03 4.29 7.64
C THR A 18 -2.39 3.82 9.04
N ARG A 19 -3.12 2.72 9.14
CA ARG A 19 -3.69 2.24 10.41
C ARG A 19 -3.21 0.84 10.70
N THR A 20 -2.98 0.55 11.97
CA THR A 20 -2.54 -0.77 12.45
C THR A 20 -3.33 -1.18 13.70
N GLY A 21 -3.31 -2.47 14.05
CA GLY A 21 -4.00 -3.00 15.22
C GLY A 21 -5.51 -2.78 15.15
N ARG A 22 -6.11 -2.42 16.29
CA ARG A 22 -7.55 -2.10 16.42
C ARG A 22 -8.06 -0.98 15.50
N TYR A 23 -7.17 -0.15 14.96
CA TYR A 23 -7.54 0.93 14.04
C TYR A 23 -7.53 0.49 12.57
N ALA A 24 -6.89 -0.65 12.27
CA ALA A 24 -6.97 -1.25 10.96
C ALA A 24 -8.41 -1.74 10.69
N ARG A 25 -8.80 -1.75 9.41
CA ARG A 25 -10.12 -2.21 9.00
C ARG A 25 -10.20 -3.73 9.13
N LEU A 26 -11.09 -4.20 10.00
CA LEU A 26 -11.37 -5.63 10.15
C LEU A 26 -12.13 -6.20 8.94
N PRO A 27 -11.80 -7.43 8.50
CA PRO A 27 -12.58 -8.14 7.49
C PRO A 27 -13.98 -8.44 8.03
N LYS A 28 -15.01 -8.10 7.25
CA LYS A 28 -16.43 -8.33 7.61
C LYS A 28 -16.98 -9.62 7.03
N ASP A 29 -16.48 -10.04 5.87
CA ASP A 29 -16.94 -11.25 5.19
C ASP A 29 -16.54 -12.51 5.99
N PRO A 30 -17.48 -13.41 6.32
CA PRO A 30 -17.20 -14.59 7.13
C PRO A 30 -16.14 -15.52 6.51
N LYS A 31 -16.12 -15.69 5.18
CA LYS A 31 -15.15 -16.57 4.50
C LYS A 31 -13.75 -15.97 4.57
N ILE A 32 -13.63 -14.65 4.39
CA ILE A 32 -12.34 -13.96 4.54
C ILE A 32 -11.86 -14.06 5.99
N ARG A 33 -12.75 -13.89 6.97
CA ARG A 33 -12.43 -14.04 8.39
C ARG A 33 -11.89 -15.44 8.70
N GLU A 34 -12.56 -16.48 8.21
CA GLU A 34 -12.14 -17.87 8.37
C GLU A 34 -10.75 -18.13 7.76
N VAL A 35 -10.52 -17.70 6.51
CA VAL A 35 -9.21 -17.85 5.83
C VAL A 35 -8.09 -17.14 6.58
N LEU A 36 -8.38 -16.00 7.19
CA LEU A 36 -7.43 -15.22 7.98
C LEU A 36 -7.31 -15.69 9.44
N GLY A 37 -8.00 -16.77 9.82
CA GLY A 37 -7.92 -17.37 11.15
C GLY A 37 -8.71 -16.66 12.26
N PHE A 38 -9.57 -15.69 11.92
CA PHE A 38 -10.40 -15.01 12.92
C PHE A 38 -11.38 -16.00 13.57
N GLY A 39 -11.36 -16.09 14.90
CA GLY A 39 -12.12 -17.07 15.67
C GLY A 39 -11.33 -18.34 16.03
N GLY A 40 -10.09 -18.44 15.55
CA GLY A 40 -9.11 -19.43 16.01
C GLY A 40 -8.49 -19.09 17.38
N PRO A 41 -7.54 -19.91 17.86
CA PRO A 41 -6.91 -19.74 19.17
C PRO A 41 -5.95 -18.54 19.25
N ASP A 42 -5.54 -17.97 18.11
CA ASP A 42 -4.66 -16.80 18.09
C ASP A 42 -5.47 -15.53 18.38
N THR A 43 -5.22 -14.96 19.56
CA THR A 43 -5.91 -13.76 20.05
C THR A 43 -5.29 -12.46 19.54
N ARG A 44 -4.16 -12.51 18.83
CA ARG A 44 -3.37 -11.32 18.44
C ARG A 44 -3.41 -11.02 16.94
N LEU A 45 -4.33 -11.63 16.19
CA LEU A 45 -4.47 -11.43 14.73
C LEU A 45 -4.65 -9.96 14.34
N GLU A 46 -5.32 -9.16 15.17
CA GLU A 46 -5.49 -7.73 14.90
C GLU A 46 -4.17 -6.97 14.89
N GLU A 47 -3.19 -7.39 15.70
CA GLU A 47 -1.86 -6.79 15.77
C GLU A 47 -1.02 -7.06 14.50
N LYS A 48 -1.52 -7.92 13.60
CA LYS A 48 -0.92 -8.22 12.30
C LYS A 48 -1.60 -7.49 11.15
N LEU A 49 -2.61 -6.67 11.41
CA LEU A 49 -3.35 -5.95 10.37
C LEU A 49 -2.77 -4.56 10.10
N MET A 50 -2.76 -4.19 8.82
CA MET A 50 -2.50 -2.84 8.36
C MET A 50 -3.54 -2.41 7.31
N THR A 51 -4.04 -1.19 7.41
CA THR A 51 -4.88 -0.56 6.39
C THR A 51 -4.22 0.72 5.90
N VAL A 52 -3.94 0.79 4.60
CA VAL A 52 -3.49 2.01 3.92
C VAL A 52 -4.71 2.70 3.32
N VAL A 53 -4.92 3.96 3.69
CA VAL A 53 -5.97 4.82 3.14
C VAL A 53 -5.35 5.76 2.13
N ALA A 54 -5.80 5.71 0.88
CA ALA A 54 -5.26 6.54 -0.19
C ALA A 54 -6.39 7.15 -1.02
N GLY A 55 -6.19 8.36 -1.54
CA GLY A 55 -7.21 9.02 -2.36
C GLY A 55 -6.86 10.47 -2.69
N PRO A 56 -7.41 11.01 -3.80
CA PRO A 56 -7.19 12.41 -4.18
C PRO A 56 -7.79 13.40 -3.17
N ASP A 57 -8.88 13.04 -2.51
CA ASP A 57 -9.62 13.91 -1.59
C ASP A 57 -10.24 13.11 -0.43
N PRO A 58 -10.77 13.78 0.62
CA PRO A 58 -11.35 13.10 1.77
C PRO A 58 -12.62 12.27 1.48
N VAL A 59 -13.29 12.50 0.35
CA VAL A 59 -14.52 11.78 -0.03
C VAL A 59 -14.16 10.52 -0.83
N ASN A 60 -13.30 10.67 -1.84
CA ASN A 60 -12.91 9.60 -2.75
C ASN A 60 -11.69 8.84 -2.21
N THR A 61 -11.91 7.98 -1.22
CA THR A 61 -10.84 7.18 -0.60
C THR A 61 -10.94 5.68 -0.90
N THR A 62 -9.79 5.07 -1.13
CA THR A 62 -9.60 3.62 -1.29
C THR A 62 -8.89 3.06 -0.07
N PHE A 63 -9.27 1.84 0.33
CA PHE A 63 -8.71 1.14 1.49
C PHE A 63 -8.01 -0.13 1.03
N LEU A 64 -6.70 -0.16 1.17
CA LEU A 64 -5.87 -1.34 0.91
C LEU A 64 -5.57 -2.02 2.25
N ASN A 65 -5.96 -3.28 2.39
CA ASN A 65 -5.85 -4.02 3.65
C ASN A 65 -4.80 -5.13 3.49
N PHE A 66 -3.92 -5.23 4.47
CA PHE A 66 -2.82 -6.17 4.52
C PHE A 66 -2.80 -6.88 5.86
N MET A 67 -2.34 -8.13 5.86
CA MET A 67 -1.99 -8.87 7.06
C MET A 67 -0.53 -9.30 6.94
N ALA A 68 0.30 -8.99 7.94
CA ALA A 68 1.67 -9.47 7.96
C ALA A 68 1.74 -10.95 8.32
N VAL A 69 2.70 -11.64 7.72
CA VAL A 69 3.04 -13.03 8.06
C VAL A 69 3.88 -13.08 9.35
N GLN A 70 4.74 -12.09 9.54
CA GLN A 70 5.64 -11.97 10.70
C GLN A 70 5.07 -11.02 11.74
N ASP A 71 5.26 -11.38 13.01
CA ASP A 71 4.88 -10.55 14.14
C ASP A 71 5.64 -9.21 14.14
N ASP A 72 5.06 -8.19 14.78
CA ASP A 72 5.59 -6.83 14.94
C ASP A 72 5.94 -6.05 13.65
N THR A 73 5.71 -6.65 12.48
CA THR A 73 6.09 -6.06 11.18
C THR A 73 5.14 -4.93 10.77
N VAL A 74 3.83 -5.09 10.96
CA VAL A 74 2.86 -4.07 10.52
C VAL A 74 2.99 -2.74 11.25
N LYS A 75 3.48 -2.74 12.50
CA LYS A 75 3.67 -1.50 13.26
C LYS A 75 4.75 -0.64 12.61
N VAL A 76 5.90 -1.23 12.33
CA VAL A 76 7.02 -0.57 11.65
C VAL A 76 6.58 -0.09 10.25
N TRP A 77 5.92 -0.96 9.47
CA TRP A 77 5.43 -0.58 8.15
C TRP A 77 4.44 0.59 8.19
N SER A 78 3.48 0.58 9.12
CA SER A 78 2.50 1.65 9.25
C SER A 78 3.19 2.98 9.61
N GLU A 79 4.05 2.99 10.62
CA GLU A 79 4.71 4.20 11.08
C GLU A 79 5.66 4.80 10.03
N GLU A 80 6.49 3.97 9.41
CA GLU A 80 7.47 4.44 8.41
C GLU A 80 6.80 4.88 7.10
N LEU A 81 5.76 4.16 6.65
CA LEU A 81 5.01 4.56 5.46
C LEU A 81 4.27 5.89 5.70
N PHE A 82 3.73 6.11 6.90
CA PHE A 82 3.09 7.37 7.26
C PHE A 82 4.07 8.55 7.21
N LYS A 83 5.27 8.38 7.78
CA LYS A 83 6.32 9.41 7.75
C LYS A 83 6.69 9.80 6.32
N LEU A 84 6.78 8.83 5.40
CA LEU A 84 7.05 9.10 3.99
C LEU A 84 5.90 9.86 3.32
N ALA A 85 4.65 9.44 3.57
CA ALA A 85 3.46 10.06 2.98
C ALA A 85 3.30 11.53 3.40
N MET A 86 3.55 11.82 4.68
CA MET A 86 3.37 13.15 5.28
C MET A 86 4.64 14.02 5.25
N ASN A 87 5.68 13.60 4.54
CA ASN A 87 6.94 14.34 4.48
C ASN A 87 6.79 15.64 3.66
N ILE A 88 6.99 16.79 4.31
CA ILE A 88 6.85 18.12 3.70
C ILE A 88 7.80 18.32 2.51
N LEU A 89 9.06 17.84 2.60
CA LEU A 89 10.04 17.98 1.53
C LEU A 89 9.73 17.07 0.34
N ALA A 90 9.14 15.90 0.59
CA ALA A 90 8.69 15.00 -0.47
C ALA A 90 7.51 15.61 -1.26
N GLN A 91 6.58 16.29 -0.56
CA GLN A 91 5.44 16.96 -1.19
C GLN A 91 5.87 18.23 -1.96
N ASN A 92 6.86 18.97 -1.44
CA ASN A 92 7.38 20.20 -2.05
C ASN A 92 8.69 19.97 -2.83
N ALA A 93 8.87 18.79 -3.40
CA ALA A 93 10.11 18.39 -4.03
C ALA A 93 10.41 19.19 -5.31
N SER A 94 11.68 19.18 -5.73
CA SER A 94 12.09 19.85 -6.98
C SER A 94 11.44 19.23 -8.22
N ARG A 95 11.39 20.01 -9.32
CA ARG A 95 10.96 19.50 -10.63
C ARG A 95 11.75 18.26 -11.07
N ASN A 96 13.06 18.24 -10.82
CA ASN A 96 13.92 17.10 -11.13
C ASN A 96 13.50 15.85 -10.35
N THR A 97 13.08 16.00 -9.10
CA THR A 97 12.56 14.89 -8.28
C THR A 97 11.25 14.35 -8.85
N PHE A 98 10.33 15.22 -9.28
CA PHE A 98 9.09 14.80 -9.93
C PHE A 98 9.32 14.06 -11.26
N LEU A 99 10.31 14.49 -12.07
CA LEU A 99 10.71 13.76 -13.29
C LEU A 99 11.28 12.38 -12.95
N ARG A 100 12.11 12.27 -11.89
CA ARG A 100 12.60 10.98 -11.39
C ARG A 100 11.47 10.09 -10.91
N LYS A 101 10.44 10.62 -10.24
CA LYS A 101 9.23 9.87 -9.85
C LYS A 101 8.52 9.26 -11.07
N ALA A 102 8.34 10.03 -12.14
CA ALA A 102 7.75 9.53 -13.39
C ALA A 102 8.60 8.42 -14.02
N TYR A 103 9.92 8.60 -14.06
CA TYR A 103 10.85 7.57 -14.51
C TYR A 103 10.78 6.29 -13.66
N THR A 104 10.74 6.41 -12.34
CA THR A 104 10.61 5.27 -11.42
C THR A 104 9.32 4.49 -11.68
N LYS A 105 8.19 5.17 -11.94
CA LYS A 105 6.93 4.50 -12.27
C LYS A 105 7.07 3.61 -13.51
N LEU A 106 7.68 4.12 -14.58
CA LEU A 106 7.92 3.34 -15.80
C LEU A 106 8.82 2.11 -15.55
N LYS A 107 9.83 2.26 -14.69
CA LYS A 107 10.75 1.18 -14.33
C LYS A 107 10.12 0.11 -13.42
N LEU A 108 9.12 0.47 -12.63
CA LEU A 108 8.39 -0.48 -11.79
C LEU A 108 7.30 -1.21 -12.59
N GLN A 109 6.59 -0.51 -13.48
CA GLN A 109 5.48 -1.07 -14.28
C GLN A 109 5.97 -1.84 -15.52
N VAL A 110 6.69 -2.93 -15.27
CA VAL A 110 7.21 -3.85 -16.29
C VAL A 110 6.21 -4.96 -16.65
N ASN A 111 6.38 -5.58 -17.81
CA ASN A 111 5.67 -6.80 -18.19
C ASN A 111 6.27 -8.05 -17.51
N GLN A 112 5.71 -9.23 -17.83
CA GLN A 112 6.17 -10.53 -17.31
C GLN A 112 7.64 -10.84 -17.68
N ASP A 113 8.15 -10.29 -18.78
CA ASP A 113 9.56 -10.41 -19.18
C ASP A 113 10.50 -9.40 -18.48
N GLY A 114 9.98 -8.59 -17.55
CA GLY A 114 10.74 -7.55 -16.85
C GLY A 114 11.09 -6.35 -17.74
N ARG A 115 10.39 -6.15 -18.86
CA ARG A 115 10.62 -5.05 -19.81
C ARG A 115 9.57 -3.95 -19.68
N ILE A 116 9.96 -2.71 -19.99
CA ILE A 116 9.02 -1.57 -20.02
C ILE A 116 8.18 -1.65 -21.31
N PRO A 117 6.85 -1.80 -21.22
CA PRO A 117 5.99 -1.78 -22.40
C PRO A 117 5.96 -0.39 -23.04
N VAL A 118 6.10 -0.29 -24.37
CA VAL A 118 6.04 1.00 -25.10
C VAL A 118 4.73 1.74 -24.84
N LYS A 119 3.60 1.01 -24.75
CA LYS A 119 2.28 1.58 -24.42
C LYS A 119 2.22 2.32 -23.08
N ASN A 120 3.12 2.01 -22.14
CA ASN A 120 3.17 2.67 -20.84
C ASN A 120 3.86 4.04 -20.91
N ILE A 121 4.67 4.29 -21.95
CA ILE A 121 5.36 5.58 -22.18
C ILE A 121 4.41 6.57 -22.88
N LEU A 122 3.50 6.06 -23.73
CA LEU A 122 2.55 6.87 -24.51
C LEU A 122 1.32 7.33 -23.69
N LYS A 123 1.27 7.03 -22.40
CA LYS A 123 0.18 7.36 -21.48
C LYS A 123 0.34 8.72 -20.84
#